data_AF-A0A960T0F5-F1
#
_entry.id   AF-A0A960T0F5-F1
#
_cell.length_a   1.000
_cell.length_b   1.000
_cell.length_c   1.000
_cell.angle_alpha   90.00
_cell.angle_beta   90.00
_cell.angle_gamma   90.00
#
_symmetry.space_group_name_H-M   'P 1'
#
loop_
_entity.id
_entity.type
_entity.pdbx_description
1 polymer ?
#
loop_
_entity_poly.entity_id
_entity_poly.type
_entity_poly.pdbx_seq_one_letter_code
_entity_poly.pdbx_strand_id
1 'polypeptide(L)'
;MIPSPAILAACFLAASSALTASEPARTSVEELVSRYAPGHETEFAFEEIETVDGRDAYELESVGGKIVLRGSGGVAKASAFRHYLKEFCRAHVSWNGDQLELPETLPHPASKVRVVSPVIHRLAYNYCTHGYTMPFWGRREWAREIDWLALHGINRALIIQGQAAVWQNTFERFGHARGEMRQWLCSPAHMPWQFMGNIEGILPPSQAIVDERAELGRFIVERCRSLGIEPVLQGFYGMVPSGFAEKHPGAAIVPQGSWVTGTRRPDMLDPSDPMFPDIARAFMEEQQKIYGGDILYYAADPFHEGGHLGGMKRGEVYQRIQDAILAFNPRATLVKQCWQTSNKEMFDAGDKERSLALDLWCDLRPFWKKANGYDGTPWVWCMLFNFGGNTALEADLPRLAGDFRETLADPGRGRLEGVALVPEGS
;
A
#
# COMPACT_ATOMS: atom_id res chain seq x y z
N MET A 1 -86.12 -6.24 4.66
CA MET A 1 -85.34 -7.04 3.69
C MET A 1 -84.40 -6.08 2.97
N ILE A 2 -83.11 -6.18 3.30
CA ILE A 2 -82.03 -5.31 2.81
C ILE A 2 -81.54 -5.89 1.47
N PRO A 3 -81.49 -5.13 0.36
CA PRO A 3 -80.84 -5.57 -0.87
C PRO A 3 -79.33 -5.31 -0.82
N SER A 4 -78.55 -6.28 -1.31
CA SER A 4 -77.09 -6.27 -1.40
C SER A 4 -76.60 -5.51 -2.64
N PRO A 5 -75.43 -4.82 -2.61
CA PRO A 5 -75.05 -3.86 -3.64
C PRO A 5 -74.23 -4.46 -4.80
N ALA A 6 -74.29 -3.73 -5.92
CA ALA A 6 -73.63 -3.97 -7.19
C ALA A 6 -72.10 -4.00 -7.12
N ILE A 7 -71.48 -4.84 -7.96
CA ILE A 7 -70.04 -4.82 -8.25
C ILE A 7 -69.83 -4.02 -9.55
N LEU A 8 -69.17 -2.86 -9.41
CA LEU A 8 -68.65 -2.05 -10.49
C LEU A 8 -67.33 -2.66 -11.02
N ALA A 9 -67.25 -2.90 -12.32
CA ALA A 9 -65.99 -3.22 -13.01
C ALA A 9 -65.21 -1.92 -13.26
N ALA A 10 -64.01 -1.81 -12.70
CA ALA A 10 -63.07 -0.71 -12.97
C ALA A 10 -62.01 -1.17 -13.97
N CYS A 11 -61.95 -0.49 -15.12
CA CYS A 11 -60.91 -0.64 -16.13
C CYS A 11 -59.56 -0.14 -15.58
N PHE A 12 -58.56 -1.03 -15.52
CA PHE A 12 -57.18 -0.65 -15.26
C PHE A 12 -56.52 -0.12 -16.55
N LEU A 13 -56.15 1.16 -16.54
CA LEU A 13 -55.20 1.75 -17.49
C LEU A 13 -53.80 1.23 -17.17
N ALA A 14 -53.21 0.45 -18.08
CA ALA A 14 -51.81 0.08 -18.03
C ALA A 14 -50.95 1.30 -18.42
N ALA A 15 -50.30 1.91 -17.44
CA ALA A 15 -49.21 2.85 -17.68
C ALA A 15 -47.94 2.03 -17.95
N SER A 16 -47.50 2.00 -19.20
CA SER A 16 -46.19 1.45 -19.57
C SER A 16 -45.09 2.34 -19.02
N SER A 17 -44.47 1.91 -17.93
CA SER A 17 -43.19 2.45 -17.46
C SER A 17 -42.10 2.06 -18.45
N ALA A 18 -41.62 3.03 -19.23
CA ALA A 18 -40.37 2.88 -19.95
C ALA A 18 -39.24 2.72 -18.92
N LEU A 19 -38.65 1.52 -18.87
CA LEU A 19 -37.39 1.30 -18.18
C LEU A 19 -36.34 2.20 -18.86
N THR A 20 -35.92 3.26 -18.20
CA THR A 20 -34.66 3.92 -18.52
C THR A 20 -33.57 2.90 -18.24
N ALA A 21 -32.97 2.34 -19.29
CA ALA A 21 -31.75 1.55 -19.16
C ALA A 21 -30.71 2.45 -18.46
N SER A 22 -30.30 2.09 -17.24
CA SER A 22 -29.18 2.75 -16.58
C SER A 22 -27.95 2.56 -17.45
N GLU A 23 -27.20 3.63 -17.75
CA GLU A 23 -25.89 3.49 -18.38
C GLU A 23 -25.06 2.47 -17.59
N PRO A 24 -24.28 1.60 -18.28
CA PRO A 24 -23.40 0.67 -17.59
C PRO A 24 -22.45 1.45 -16.67
N ALA A 25 -22.27 0.96 -15.44
CA ALA A 25 -21.37 1.58 -14.48
C ALA A 25 -19.96 1.66 -15.06
N ARG A 26 -19.36 2.85 -15.03
CA ARG A 26 -17.99 3.07 -15.50
C ARG A 26 -17.01 2.26 -14.65
N THR A 27 -15.99 1.72 -15.29
CA THR A 27 -14.85 1.10 -14.61
C THR A 27 -14.02 2.16 -13.88
N SER A 28 -13.25 1.76 -12.87
CA SER A 28 -12.40 2.70 -12.10
C SER A 28 -11.34 3.42 -12.93
N VAL A 29 -10.95 2.85 -14.09
CA VAL A 29 -10.03 3.48 -15.05
C VAL A 29 -10.77 4.51 -15.91
N GLU A 30 -11.99 4.22 -16.36
CA GLU A 30 -12.82 5.19 -17.08
C GLU A 30 -13.12 6.42 -16.23
N GLU A 31 -13.42 6.22 -14.94
CA GLU A 31 -13.57 7.31 -13.98
C GLU A 31 -12.28 8.12 -13.83
N LEU A 32 -11.12 7.44 -13.76
CA LEU A 32 -9.82 8.11 -13.74
C LEU A 32 -9.64 8.97 -14.99
N VAL A 33 -9.81 8.41 -16.19
CA VAL A 33 -9.67 9.16 -17.45
C VAL A 33 -10.60 10.37 -17.48
N SER A 34 -11.85 10.24 -17.03
CA SER A 34 -12.79 11.37 -16.99
C SER A 34 -12.34 12.54 -16.10
N ARG A 35 -11.55 12.28 -15.05
CA ARG A 35 -11.00 13.34 -14.20
C ARG A 35 -9.82 14.09 -14.84
N TYR A 36 -9.08 13.44 -15.73
CA TYR A 36 -7.85 13.98 -16.32
C TYR A 36 -8.00 14.37 -17.80
N ALA A 37 -9.09 13.99 -18.46
CA ALA A 37 -9.45 14.40 -19.82
C ALA A 37 -10.95 14.71 -19.91
N PRO A 38 -11.46 15.67 -19.12
CA PRO A 38 -12.88 16.00 -19.09
C PRO A 38 -13.36 16.46 -20.47
N GLY A 39 -14.48 15.91 -20.94
CA GLY A 39 -15.06 16.20 -22.26
C GLY A 39 -14.54 15.32 -23.40
N HIS A 40 -13.48 14.54 -23.17
CA HIS A 40 -12.90 13.61 -24.15
C HIS A 40 -13.19 12.14 -23.84
N GLU A 41 -14.08 11.84 -22.91
CA GLU A 41 -14.28 10.48 -22.37
C GLU A 41 -14.68 9.48 -23.46
N THR A 42 -15.45 9.94 -24.45
CA THR A 42 -15.97 9.09 -25.53
C THR A 42 -14.93 8.76 -26.60
N GLU A 43 -13.80 9.48 -26.63
CA GLU A 43 -12.69 9.28 -27.56
C GLU A 43 -11.78 8.12 -27.13
N PHE A 44 -11.87 7.68 -25.88
CA PHE A 44 -11.11 6.55 -25.36
C PHE A 44 -11.92 5.25 -25.39
N ALA A 45 -11.19 4.14 -25.55
CA ALA A 45 -11.71 2.79 -25.36
C ALA A 45 -10.68 1.96 -24.56
N PHE A 46 -11.15 0.95 -23.82
CA PHE A 46 -10.32 0.18 -22.91
C PHE A 46 -10.44 -1.31 -23.22
N GLU A 47 -9.31 -2.02 -23.30
CA GLU A 47 -9.29 -3.47 -23.53
C GLU A 47 -8.27 -4.15 -22.62
N GLU A 48 -8.50 -5.42 -22.31
CA GLU A 48 -7.57 -6.22 -21.51
C GLU A 48 -6.56 -6.96 -22.39
N ILE A 49 -5.34 -7.12 -21.89
CA ILE A 49 -4.30 -7.98 -22.48
C ILE A 49 -3.64 -8.78 -21.36
N GLU A 50 -2.97 -9.86 -21.70
CA GLU A 50 -2.25 -10.66 -20.70
C GLU A 50 -0.97 -9.98 -20.21
N THR A 51 -0.54 -10.34 -19.01
CA THR A 51 0.82 -10.04 -18.52
C THR A 51 1.88 -10.76 -19.38
N VAL A 52 3.12 -10.28 -19.33
CA VAL A 52 4.28 -10.92 -19.99
C VAL A 52 5.23 -11.43 -18.91
N ASP A 53 5.25 -12.74 -18.70
CA ASP A 53 6.01 -13.39 -17.62
C ASP A 53 5.70 -12.79 -16.23
N GLY A 54 4.42 -12.52 -15.95
CA GLY A 54 3.96 -11.89 -14.71
C GLY A 54 4.25 -10.39 -14.59
N ARG A 55 4.83 -9.77 -15.61
CA ARG A 55 5.07 -8.32 -15.67
C ARG A 55 3.93 -7.62 -16.39
N ASP A 56 3.57 -6.44 -15.88
CA ASP A 56 2.52 -5.64 -16.49
C ASP A 56 2.91 -5.14 -17.88
N ALA A 57 1.94 -5.12 -18.78
CA ALA A 57 2.09 -4.64 -20.15
C ALA A 57 0.92 -3.74 -20.54
N TYR A 58 1.18 -2.78 -21.41
CA TYR A 58 0.15 -1.95 -22.02
C TYR A 58 0.39 -1.67 -23.49
N GLU A 59 -0.68 -1.31 -24.18
CA GLU A 59 -0.65 -0.87 -25.58
C GLU A 59 -1.51 0.39 -25.78
N LEU A 60 -1.11 1.21 -26.74
CA LEU A 60 -1.80 2.43 -27.16
C LEU A 60 -1.91 2.42 -28.69
N GLU A 61 -3.11 2.57 -29.23
CA GLU A 61 -3.36 2.50 -30.67
C GLU A 61 -4.60 3.31 -31.08
N SER A 62 -4.61 3.83 -32.30
CA SER A 62 -5.81 4.42 -32.91
C SER A 62 -6.61 3.37 -33.66
N VAL A 63 -7.84 3.09 -33.24
CA VAL A 63 -8.74 2.13 -33.90
C VAL A 63 -10.12 2.74 -34.04
N GLY A 64 -10.65 2.78 -35.27
CA GLY A 64 -12.02 3.25 -35.52
C GLY A 64 -12.29 4.68 -35.06
N GLY A 65 -11.30 5.58 -35.15
CA GLY A 65 -11.42 6.96 -34.70
C GLY A 65 -11.36 7.15 -33.18
N LYS A 66 -11.00 6.11 -32.42
CA LYS A 66 -10.78 6.18 -30.96
C LYS A 66 -9.34 5.88 -30.60
N ILE A 67 -8.94 6.35 -29.42
CA ILE A 67 -7.69 5.99 -28.76
C ILE A 67 -7.95 4.79 -27.87
N VAL A 68 -7.43 3.62 -28.25
CA VAL A 68 -7.59 2.38 -27.51
C VAL A 68 -6.43 2.19 -26.54
N LEU A 69 -6.76 2.07 -25.26
CA LEU A 69 -5.85 1.86 -24.14
C LEU A 69 -5.97 0.40 -23.67
N ARG A 70 -4.99 -0.43 -24.02
CA ARG A 70 -4.95 -1.83 -23.59
C ARG A 70 -4.02 -2.01 -22.41
N GLY A 71 -4.37 -2.85 -21.45
CA GLY A 71 -3.46 -3.15 -20.34
C GLY A 71 -3.82 -4.39 -19.52
N SER A 72 -2.81 -5.00 -18.92
CA SER A 72 -2.90 -6.19 -18.06
C SER A 72 -3.66 -6.00 -16.75
N GLY A 73 -4.10 -4.78 -16.47
CA GLY A 73 -4.89 -4.41 -15.31
C GLY A 73 -5.16 -2.91 -15.30
N GLY A 74 -5.80 -2.40 -14.25
CA GLY A 74 -6.14 -0.97 -14.14
C GLY A 74 -4.91 -0.06 -14.17
N VAL A 75 -3.87 -0.40 -13.40
CA VAL A 75 -2.58 0.32 -13.38
C VAL A 75 -1.93 0.38 -14.76
N ALA A 76 -1.94 -0.72 -15.52
CA ALA A 76 -1.36 -0.76 -16.85
C ALA A 76 -2.13 0.13 -17.84
N LYS A 77 -3.47 0.11 -17.78
CA LYS A 77 -4.32 0.99 -18.59
C LYS A 77 -4.14 2.48 -18.22
N ALA A 78 -4.03 2.80 -16.92
CA ALA A 78 -3.73 4.15 -16.46
C ALA A 78 -2.33 4.62 -16.88
N SER A 79 -1.34 3.70 -16.91
CA SER A 79 0.00 3.97 -17.43
C SER A 79 -0.01 4.25 -18.94
N ALA A 80 -0.82 3.52 -19.72
CA ALA A 80 -1.02 3.79 -21.14
C ALA A 80 -1.63 5.19 -21.36
N PHE A 81 -2.62 5.55 -20.55
CA PHE A 81 -3.23 6.87 -20.60
C PHE A 81 -2.22 7.97 -20.22
N ARG A 82 -1.41 7.78 -19.18
CA ARG A 82 -0.34 8.73 -18.84
C ARG A 82 0.69 8.86 -19.97
N HIS A 83 1.07 7.76 -20.61
CA HIS A 83 1.94 7.79 -21.78
C HIS A 83 1.31 8.64 -22.88
N TYR A 84 0.04 8.42 -23.18
CA TYR A 84 -0.71 9.19 -24.15
C TYR A 84 -0.69 10.69 -23.84
N LEU A 85 -1.09 11.06 -22.62
CA LEU A 85 -1.09 12.45 -22.16
C LEU A 85 0.29 13.11 -22.33
N LYS A 86 1.36 12.43 -21.92
CA LYS A 86 2.71 12.97 -21.94
C LYS A 86 3.27 13.12 -23.35
N GLU A 87 3.20 12.07 -24.16
CA GLU A 87 3.91 12.01 -25.44
C GLU A 87 3.10 12.62 -26.60
N PHE A 88 1.76 12.59 -26.52
CA PHE A 88 0.88 13.06 -27.60
C PHE A 88 0.22 14.39 -27.27
N CYS A 89 -0.25 14.59 -26.03
CA CYS A 89 -0.90 15.85 -25.63
C CYS A 89 0.05 16.88 -25.00
N ARG A 90 1.31 16.51 -24.70
CA ARG A 90 2.27 17.33 -23.94
C ARG A 90 1.76 17.75 -22.55
N ALA A 91 0.89 16.92 -21.98
CA ALA A 91 0.34 17.11 -20.65
C ALA A 91 1.22 16.43 -19.57
N HIS A 92 1.10 16.88 -18.34
CA HIS A 92 1.87 16.39 -17.22
C HIS A 92 1.05 16.37 -15.93
N VAL A 93 1.19 15.30 -15.14
CA VAL A 93 0.56 15.14 -13.83
C VAL A 93 1.65 14.91 -12.79
N SER A 94 1.72 15.76 -11.77
CA SER A 94 2.72 15.67 -10.70
C SER A 94 2.10 15.87 -9.32
N TRP A 95 2.91 15.76 -8.26
CA TRP A 95 2.48 16.11 -6.90
C TRP A 95 2.32 17.63 -6.70
N ASN A 96 3.11 18.44 -7.40
CA ASN A 96 3.23 19.89 -7.16
C ASN A 96 2.53 20.75 -8.23
N GLY A 97 1.79 20.14 -9.14
CA GLY A 97 1.06 20.84 -10.18
C GLY A 97 0.88 20.00 -11.44
N ASP A 98 -0.21 20.30 -12.14
CA ASP A 98 -0.59 19.61 -13.36
C ASP A 98 -0.58 20.59 -14.53
N GLN A 99 -0.19 20.11 -15.71
CA GLN A 99 -0.46 20.75 -16.98
C GLN A 99 -1.42 19.79 -17.72
N LEU A 100 -2.69 20.17 -17.82
CA LEU A 100 -3.75 19.37 -18.43
C LEU A 100 -4.55 20.18 -19.46
N GLU A 101 -3.90 21.14 -20.12
CA GLU A 101 -4.51 21.88 -21.22
C GLU A 101 -4.45 21.00 -22.48
N LEU A 102 -5.42 20.09 -22.59
CA LEU A 102 -5.49 19.16 -23.71
C LEU A 102 -5.89 19.89 -25.00
N PRO A 103 -5.39 19.45 -26.17
CA PRO A 103 -5.85 19.96 -27.45
C PRO A 103 -7.35 19.70 -27.65
N GLU A 104 -8.08 20.64 -28.27
CA GLU A 104 -9.51 20.47 -28.58
C GLU A 104 -9.79 19.20 -29.42
N THR A 105 -8.84 18.83 -30.29
CA THR A 105 -8.85 17.56 -31.02
C THR A 105 -7.68 16.71 -30.55
N LEU A 106 -7.98 15.56 -29.96
CA LEU A 106 -6.97 14.66 -29.42
C LEU A 106 -6.07 14.09 -30.53
N PRO A 107 -4.73 14.17 -30.40
CA PRO A 107 -3.81 13.61 -31.40
C PRO A 107 -3.87 12.09 -31.44
N HIS A 108 -4.22 11.52 -32.60
CA HIS A 108 -4.23 10.07 -32.78
C HIS A 108 -2.82 9.48 -32.95
N PRO A 109 -2.42 8.46 -32.17
CA PRO A 109 -1.18 7.72 -32.40
C PRO A 109 -1.10 7.16 -33.82
N ALA A 110 0.00 7.46 -34.52
CA ALA A 110 0.23 7.02 -35.90
C ALA A 110 0.59 5.54 -36.03
N SER A 111 1.09 4.93 -34.95
CA SER A 111 1.42 3.51 -34.90
C SER A 111 1.15 2.98 -33.49
N LYS A 112 0.95 1.67 -33.40
CA LYS A 112 0.75 0.97 -32.14
C LYS A 112 2.00 1.06 -31.27
N VAL A 113 1.83 1.52 -30.04
CA VAL A 113 2.86 1.47 -28.99
C VAL A 113 2.59 0.27 -28.10
N ARG A 114 3.62 -0.50 -27.75
CA ARG A 114 3.56 -1.58 -26.76
C ARG A 114 4.70 -1.43 -25.77
N VAL A 115 4.38 -1.49 -24.48
CA VAL A 115 5.36 -1.39 -23.39
C VAL A 115 5.14 -2.53 -22.40
N VAL A 116 6.24 -3.13 -21.95
CA VAL A 116 6.26 -4.14 -20.89
C VAL A 116 7.15 -3.62 -19.77
N SER A 117 6.67 -3.66 -18.53
CA SER A 117 7.47 -3.30 -17.36
C SER A 117 8.70 -4.22 -17.26
N PRO A 118 9.90 -3.70 -16.92
CA PRO A 118 11.06 -4.56 -16.68
C PRO A 118 10.93 -5.38 -15.38
N VAL A 119 10.01 -5.01 -14.48
CA VAL A 119 9.85 -5.60 -13.14
C VAL A 119 8.39 -5.86 -12.77
N ILE A 120 8.19 -6.74 -11.79
CA ILE A 120 6.86 -7.13 -11.29
C ILE A 120 6.33 -6.05 -10.33
N HIS A 121 7.14 -5.67 -9.34
CA HIS A 121 6.73 -4.74 -8.28
C HIS A 121 7.13 -3.31 -8.60
N ARG A 122 6.16 -2.39 -8.60
CA ARG A 122 6.40 -0.95 -8.52
C ARG A 122 5.72 -0.46 -7.27
N LEU A 123 6.52 -0.19 -6.24
CA LEU A 123 6.09 0.06 -4.86
C LEU A 123 6.15 1.55 -4.53
N ALA A 124 5.23 1.99 -3.68
CA ALA A 124 5.27 3.33 -3.11
C ALA A 124 5.22 3.32 -1.58
N TYR A 125 5.95 4.29 -1.05
CA TYR A 125 6.01 4.81 0.32
C TYR A 125 6.90 4.09 1.31
N ASN A 126 7.43 4.93 2.19
CA ASN A 126 8.02 4.59 3.47
C ASN A 126 6.95 4.78 4.56
N TYR A 127 7.09 4.14 5.73
CA TYR A 127 6.28 4.49 6.89
C TYR A 127 6.33 6.00 7.16
N CYS A 128 7.51 6.60 7.09
CA CYS A 128 7.75 8.02 7.35
C CYS A 128 6.90 8.95 6.45
N THR A 129 6.61 8.57 5.20
CA THR A 129 5.78 9.39 4.28
C THR A 129 4.41 9.67 4.87
N HIS A 130 3.85 8.72 5.62
CA HIS A 130 2.56 8.89 6.26
C HIS A 130 2.57 9.83 7.46
N GLY A 131 3.75 10.13 8.03
CA GLY A 131 3.93 11.05 9.15
C GLY A 131 4.34 12.44 8.71
N TYR A 132 5.21 12.54 7.71
CA TYR A 132 5.72 13.83 7.21
C TYR A 132 4.80 14.47 6.17
N THR A 133 4.19 13.68 5.27
CA THR A 133 3.35 14.22 4.17
C THR A 133 1.86 14.00 4.41
N MET A 134 1.45 12.79 4.83
CA MET A 134 0.04 12.36 4.77
C MET A 134 -0.75 12.32 6.09
N PRO A 135 -0.32 12.88 7.24
CA PRO A 135 -1.04 12.63 8.50
C PRO A 135 -2.42 13.28 8.56
N PHE A 136 -2.62 14.36 7.79
CA PHE A 136 -3.84 15.17 7.77
C PHE A 136 -4.63 15.06 6.45
N TRP A 137 -4.24 14.15 5.57
CA TRP A 137 -4.94 13.93 4.31
C TRP A 137 -6.31 13.31 4.52
N GLY A 138 -7.31 13.82 3.78
CA GLY A 138 -8.64 13.25 3.70
C GLY A 138 -8.85 12.46 2.41
N ARG A 139 -10.11 12.11 2.14
CA ARG A 139 -10.49 11.32 0.94
C ARG A 139 -10.10 12.00 -0.37
N ARG A 140 -10.10 13.33 -0.42
CA ARG A 140 -9.77 14.10 -1.63
C ARG A 140 -8.29 13.94 -2.00
N GLU A 141 -7.41 14.17 -1.03
CA GLU A 141 -5.96 14.04 -1.21
C GLU A 141 -5.60 12.60 -1.56
N TRP A 142 -6.17 11.62 -0.84
CA TRP A 142 -5.96 10.20 -1.13
C TRP A 142 -6.51 9.77 -2.50
N ALA A 143 -7.69 10.24 -2.91
CA ALA A 143 -8.22 9.92 -4.24
C ALA A 143 -7.29 10.41 -5.36
N ARG A 144 -6.77 11.65 -5.23
CA ARG A 144 -5.82 12.24 -6.17
C ARG A 144 -4.49 11.48 -6.19
N GLU A 145 -4.02 11.05 -5.02
CA GLU A 145 -2.78 10.31 -4.90
C GLU A 145 -2.89 8.90 -5.49
N ILE A 146 -3.97 8.17 -5.22
CA ILE A 146 -4.15 6.82 -5.78
C ILE A 146 -4.27 6.86 -7.31
N ASP A 147 -4.91 7.90 -7.86
CA ASP A 147 -4.89 8.14 -9.30
C ASP A 147 -3.46 8.43 -9.80
N TRP A 148 -2.69 9.23 -9.07
CA TRP A 148 -1.28 9.51 -9.40
C TRP A 148 -0.45 8.22 -9.42
N LEU A 149 -0.61 7.36 -8.41
CA LEU A 149 0.06 6.06 -8.32
C LEU A 149 -0.27 5.18 -9.54
N ALA A 150 -1.55 5.06 -9.89
CA ALA A 150 -1.98 4.27 -11.04
C ALA A 150 -1.44 4.83 -12.36
N LEU A 151 -1.50 6.16 -12.56
CA LEU A 151 -0.92 6.85 -13.72
C LEU A 151 0.59 6.57 -13.84
N HIS A 152 1.31 6.52 -12.72
CA HIS A 152 2.77 6.28 -12.67
C HIS A 152 3.14 4.80 -12.63
N GLY A 153 2.18 3.89 -12.81
CA GLY A 153 2.45 2.47 -12.92
C GLY A 153 2.74 1.77 -11.59
N ILE A 154 2.55 2.44 -10.45
CA ILE A 154 2.66 1.85 -9.12
C ILE A 154 1.54 0.84 -8.96
N ASN A 155 1.89 -0.40 -8.59
CA ASN A 155 0.93 -1.48 -8.37
C ASN A 155 0.93 -1.99 -6.93
N ARG A 156 1.70 -1.36 -6.05
CA ARG A 156 1.78 -1.67 -4.63
C ARG A 156 2.01 -0.39 -3.82
N ALA A 157 1.33 -0.22 -2.70
CA ALA A 157 1.54 0.94 -1.84
C ALA A 157 1.41 0.57 -0.36
N LEU A 158 2.34 1.03 0.48
CA LEU A 158 2.20 0.93 1.93
C LEU A 158 1.03 1.81 2.38
N ILE A 159 0.11 1.24 3.17
CA ILE A 159 -1.03 1.97 3.74
C ILE A 159 -1.09 1.69 5.25
N ILE A 160 -1.06 2.75 6.06
CA ILE A 160 -1.17 2.65 7.53
C ILE A 160 -2.44 3.30 8.09
N GLN A 161 -3.23 3.97 7.26
CA GLN A 161 -4.48 4.61 7.64
C GLN A 161 -5.46 3.55 8.13
N GLY A 162 -6.02 3.74 9.33
CA GLY A 162 -6.90 2.77 10.00
C GLY A 162 -6.21 1.77 10.93
N GLN A 163 -4.87 1.64 10.89
CA GLN A 163 -4.14 0.68 11.74
C GLN A 163 -4.30 0.95 13.24
N ALA A 164 -4.56 2.20 13.64
CA ALA A 164 -4.83 2.53 15.04
C ALA A 164 -6.06 1.78 15.60
N ALA A 165 -7.12 1.64 14.78
CA ALA A 165 -8.30 0.88 15.16
C ALA A 165 -8.01 -0.63 15.19
N VAL A 166 -7.19 -1.13 14.26
CA VAL A 166 -6.71 -2.53 14.27
C VAL A 166 -6.03 -2.85 15.60
N TRP A 167 -5.04 -2.03 16.00
CA TRP A 167 -4.30 -2.22 17.24
C TRP A 167 -5.20 -2.14 18.48
N GLN A 168 -6.09 -1.13 18.54
CA GLN A 168 -7.04 -0.96 19.63
C GLN A 168 -7.98 -2.18 19.75
N ASN A 169 -8.62 -2.60 18.65
CA ASN A 169 -9.53 -3.73 18.64
C ASN A 169 -8.82 -5.05 18.96
N THR A 170 -7.58 -5.21 18.50
CA THR A 170 -6.77 -6.41 18.78
C THR A 170 -6.56 -6.55 20.27
N PHE A 171 -6.00 -5.54 20.94
CA PHE A 171 -5.66 -5.66 22.36
C PHE A 171 -6.84 -5.53 23.33
N GLU A 172 -8.00 -5.03 22.88
CA GLU A 172 -9.26 -5.20 23.60
C GLU A 172 -9.61 -6.68 23.79
N ARG A 173 -9.30 -7.54 22.81
CA ARG A 173 -9.47 -9.01 22.93
C ARG A 173 -8.50 -9.65 23.92
N PHE A 174 -7.42 -8.95 24.28
CA PHE A 174 -6.38 -9.40 25.22
C PHE A 174 -6.38 -8.57 26.51
N GLY A 175 -7.54 -8.03 26.92
CA GLY A 175 -7.74 -7.49 28.26
C GLY A 175 -7.30 -6.04 28.47
N HIS A 176 -6.90 -5.32 27.41
CA HIS A 176 -6.68 -3.87 27.50
C HIS A 176 -7.99 -3.12 27.32
N ALA A 177 -8.25 -2.15 28.18
CA ALA A 177 -9.45 -1.33 28.02
C ALA A 177 -9.30 -0.44 26.77
N ARG A 178 -10.39 -0.17 26.05
CA ARG A 178 -10.38 0.74 24.88
C ARG A 178 -9.71 2.09 25.17
N GLY A 179 -9.99 2.66 26.35
CA GLY A 179 -9.39 3.91 26.80
C GLY A 179 -7.89 3.82 27.05
N GLU A 180 -7.40 2.68 27.56
CA GLU A 180 -5.98 2.40 27.77
C GLU A 180 -5.26 2.30 26.41
N MET A 181 -5.81 1.52 25.48
CA MET A 181 -5.28 1.43 24.12
C MET A 181 -5.28 2.78 23.41
N ARG A 182 -6.33 3.60 23.62
CA ARG A 182 -6.36 4.95 23.05
C ARG A 182 -5.22 5.82 23.56
N GLN A 183 -4.86 5.72 24.86
CA GLN A 183 -3.73 6.47 25.43
C GLN A 183 -2.37 5.93 24.97
N TRP A 184 -2.28 4.65 24.63
CA TRP A 184 -1.07 4.04 24.08
C TRP A 184 -0.81 4.45 22.63
N LEU A 185 -1.85 4.73 21.85
CA LEU A 185 -1.72 5.19 20.47
C LEU A 185 -1.05 6.58 20.38
N CYS A 186 -0.20 6.75 19.38
CA CYS A 186 0.38 8.03 18.99
C CYS A 186 -0.57 8.81 18.06
N SER A 187 -0.37 10.12 17.94
CA SER A 187 -1.09 10.93 16.95
C SER A 187 -0.83 10.46 15.52
N PRO A 188 -1.72 10.74 14.54
CA PRO A 188 -1.51 10.34 13.14
C PRO A 188 -0.16 10.73 12.55
N ALA A 189 0.40 11.87 12.94
CA ALA A 189 1.73 12.33 12.52
C ALA A 189 2.87 11.47 13.07
N HIS A 190 2.67 10.78 14.20
CA HIS A 190 3.68 10.00 14.90
C HIS A 190 3.48 8.47 14.79
N MET A 191 2.32 8.03 14.27
CA MET A 191 2.01 6.61 14.07
C MET A 191 3.06 5.84 13.25
N PRO A 192 3.73 6.40 12.22
CA PRO A 192 4.81 5.69 11.53
C PRO A 192 5.86 5.10 12.48
N TRP A 193 6.40 5.91 13.38
CA TRP A 193 7.42 5.47 14.33
C TRP A 193 6.84 4.57 15.42
N GLN A 194 5.56 4.70 15.77
CA GLN A 194 4.91 3.72 16.65
C GLN A 194 4.84 2.35 15.98
N PHE A 195 4.42 2.29 14.72
CA PHE A 195 4.25 1.05 13.97
C PHE A 195 5.58 0.39 13.61
N MET A 196 6.67 1.16 13.55
CA MET A 196 8.05 0.64 13.52
C MET A 196 8.62 0.33 14.93
N GLY A 197 7.81 0.44 15.99
CA GLY A 197 8.16 0.02 17.35
C GLY A 197 9.12 0.96 18.07
N ASN A 198 9.15 2.25 17.70
CA ASN A 198 10.11 3.23 18.21
C ASN A 198 9.54 4.12 19.31
N ILE A 199 8.25 4.43 19.25
CA ILE A 199 7.60 5.34 20.21
C ILE A 199 6.20 4.85 20.57
N GLU A 200 5.70 5.23 21.74
CA GLU A 200 4.30 5.02 22.14
C GLU A 200 3.74 6.23 22.90
N GLY A 201 2.42 6.39 22.87
CA GLY A 201 1.68 7.37 23.67
C GLY A 201 1.95 8.84 23.38
N ILE A 202 2.57 9.18 22.23
CA ILE A 202 2.86 10.56 21.87
C ILE A 202 1.61 11.24 21.30
N LEU A 203 1.08 12.22 22.04
CA LEU A 203 -0.09 13.02 21.69
C LEU A 203 -1.32 12.16 21.29
N PRO A 204 -1.86 11.35 22.21
CA PRO A 204 -2.85 10.33 21.84
C PRO A 204 -4.12 10.91 21.20
N PRO A 205 -4.66 10.27 20.15
CA PRO A 205 -5.82 10.79 19.42
C PRO A 205 -7.12 10.68 20.23
N SER A 206 -8.15 11.43 19.81
CA SER A 206 -9.53 11.19 20.25
C SER A 206 -10.05 9.89 19.62
N GLN A 207 -11.11 9.31 20.20
CA GLN A 207 -11.74 8.14 19.60
C GLN A 207 -12.33 8.45 18.22
N ALA A 208 -12.89 9.65 18.03
CA ALA A 208 -13.41 10.09 16.73
C ALA A 208 -12.34 10.04 15.64
N ILE A 209 -11.10 10.48 15.93
CA ILE A 209 -9.99 10.40 14.97
C ILE A 209 -9.62 8.94 14.66
N VAL A 210 -9.66 8.04 15.65
CA VAL A 210 -9.41 6.60 15.43
C VAL A 210 -10.46 6.01 14.49
N ASP A 211 -11.74 6.32 14.71
CA ASP A 211 -12.87 5.81 13.95
C ASP A 211 -12.89 6.39 12.52
N GLU A 212 -12.72 7.71 12.36
CA GLU A 212 -12.64 8.38 11.06
C GLU A 212 -11.48 7.86 10.21
N ARG A 213 -10.33 7.57 10.84
CA ARG A 213 -9.16 7.01 10.16
C ARG A 213 -9.38 5.56 9.73
N ALA A 214 -10.21 4.78 10.44
CA ALA A 214 -10.59 3.44 10.01
C ALA A 214 -11.45 3.50 8.73
N GLU A 215 -12.42 4.42 8.68
CA GLU A 215 -13.24 4.67 7.49
C GLU A 215 -12.41 5.19 6.30
N LEU A 216 -11.42 6.05 6.56
CA LEU A 216 -10.48 6.51 5.54
C LEU A 216 -9.59 5.36 5.04
N GLY A 217 -9.09 4.51 5.94
CA GLY A 217 -8.29 3.33 5.59
C GLY A 217 -9.03 2.37 4.67
N ARG A 218 -10.31 2.10 4.97
CA ARG A 218 -11.19 1.29 4.10
C ARG A 218 -11.29 1.89 2.70
N PHE A 219 -11.61 3.18 2.62
CA PHE A 219 -11.70 3.89 1.34
C PHE A 219 -10.42 3.81 0.51
N ILE A 220 -9.26 4.01 1.14
CA ILE A 220 -7.97 3.96 0.46
C ILE A 220 -7.74 2.56 -0.12
N VAL A 221 -7.93 1.51 0.68
CA VAL A 221 -7.71 0.13 0.24
C VAL A 221 -8.69 -0.27 -0.86
N GLU A 222 -9.97 0.09 -0.75
CA GLU A 222 -10.96 -0.16 -1.79
C GLU A 222 -10.59 0.52 -3.12
N ARG A 223 -10.18 1.79 -3.06
CA ARG A 223 -9.79 2.56 -4.25
C ARG A 223 -8.48 2.07 -4.87
N CYS A 224 -7.51 1.66 -4.06
CA CYS A 224 -6.28 1.01 -4.54
C CYS A 224 -6.63 -0.26 -5.32
N ARG A 225 -7.41 -1.17 -4.71
CA ARG A 225 -7.78 -2.44 -5.33
C ARG A 225 -8.60 -2.26 -6.60
N SER A 226 -9.50 -1.27 -6.66
CA SER A 226 -10.32 -1.04 -7.85
C SER A 226 -9.51 -0.58 -9.07
N LEU A 227 -8.30 -0.05 -8.85
CA LEU A 227 -7.32 0.27 -9.90
C LEU A 227 -6.27 -0.83 -10.10
N GLY A 228 -6.25 -1.88 -9.29
CA GLY A 228 -5.24 -2.94 -9.33
C GLY A 228 -3.94 -2.61 -8.56
N ILE A 229 -4.00 -1.68 -7.62
CA ILE A 229 -2.94 -1.41 -6.64
C ILE A 229 -3.20 -2.29 -5.41
N GLU A 230 -2.28 -3.20 -5.11
CA GLU A 230 -2.40 -4.06 -3.95
C GLU A 230 -1.75 -3.39 -2.73
N PRO A 231 -2.47 -3.19 -1.61
CA PRO A 231 -1.92 -2.55 -0.43
C PRO A 231 -0.88 -3.44 0.24
N VAL A 232 0.19 -2.82 0.73
CA VAL A 232 1.06 -3.40 1.76
C VAL A 232 0.53 -2.90 3.09
N LEU A 233 0.02 -3.80 3.93
CA LEU A 233 -0.48 -3.49 5.26
C LEU A 233 0.55 -3.91 6.30
N GLN A 234 0.39 -3.48 7.54
CA GLN A 234 1.28 -3.88 8.63
C GLN A 234 1.07 -5.35 8.98
N GLY A 235 2.13 -6.10 9.24
CA GLY A 235 2.09 -7.41 9.89
C GLY A 235 2.31 -7.27 11.41
N PHE A 236 1.71 -8.17 12.19
CA PHE A 236 2.02 -8.26 13.62
C PHE A 236 3.38 -8.93 13.82
N TYR A 237 4.31 -8.23 14.47
CA TYR A 237 5.66 -8.73 14.72
C TYR A 237 5.99 -8.95 16.19
N GLY A 238 5.01 -8.83 17.09
CA GLY A 238 5.19 -9.02 18.53
C GLY A 238 5.18 -7.73 19.35
N MET A 239 5.03 -6.55 18.74
CA MET A 239 4.87 -5.30 19.50
C MET A 239 3.62 -5.37 20.39
N VAL A 240 3.79 -5.11 21.68
CA VAL A 240 2.71 -5.09 22.67
C VAL A 240 2.67 -3.76 23.43
N PRO A 241 1.49 -3.32 23.90
CA PRO A 241 1.37 -2.08 24.65
C PRO A 241 2.05 -2.17 26.01
N SER A 242 2.48 -1.02 26.53
CA SER A 242 2.79 -0.88 27.95
C SER A 242 1.69 -1.44 28.84
N GLY A 243 2.05 -2.16 29.91
CA GLY A 243 1.08 -2.79 30.79
C GLY A 243 0.71 -4.23 30.42
N PHE A 244 1.23 -4.76 29.30
CA PHE A 244 0.88 -6.10 28.82
C PHE A 244 1.37 -7.20 29.77
N ALA A 245 2.60 -7.10 30.28
CA ALA A 245 3.16 -8.10 31.20
C ALA A 245 2.39 -8.18 32.53
N GLU A 246 1.85 -7.07 33.02
CA GLU A 246 1.05 -7.00 34.23
C GLU A 246 -0.30 -7.72 34.07
N LYS A 247 -0.88 -7.66 32.88
CA LYS A 247 -2.12 -8.39 32.54
C LYS A 247 -1.86 -9.85 32.18
N HIS A 248 -0.67 -10.15 31.67
CA HIS A 248 -0.24 -11.47 31.20
C HIS A 248 1.11 -11.87 31.82
N PRO A 249 1.16 -12.19 33.12
CA PRO A 249 2.42 -12.39 33.87
C PRO A 249 3.26 -13.59 33.42
N GLY A 250 2.70 -14.48 32.59
CA GLY A 250 3.41 -15.61 31.98
C GLY A 250 3.98 -15.31 30.59
N ALA A 251 3.67 -14.15 30.00
CA ALA A 251 4.11 -13.81 28.65
C ALA A 251 5.61 -13.49 28.63
N ALA A 252 6.31 -14.02 27.62
CA ALA A 252 7.73 -13.76 27.38
C ALA A 252 7.93 -12.36 26.77
N ILE A 253 7.90 -11.33 27.63
CA ILE A 253 8.07 -9.94 27.22
C ILE A 253 9.55 -9.52 27.28
N VAL A 254 10.02 -8.93 26.18
CA VAL A 254 11.36 -8.35 26.04
C VAL A 254 11.24 -6.84 25.99
N PRO A 255 11.66 -6.13 27.07
CA PRO A 255 11.67 -4.68 27.09
C PRO A 255 12.52 -4.11 25.96
N GLN A 256 12.00 -3.12 25.23
CA GLN A 256 12.70 -2.56 24.07
C GLN A 256 13.50 -1.30 24.40
N GLY A 257 13.35 -0.74 25.60
CA GLY A 257 14.10 0.43 26.06
C GLY A 257 13.58 1.72 25.42
N SER A 258 14.49 2.60 25.00
CA SER A 258 14.17 3.90 24.43
C SER A 258 14.72 4.09 23.02
N TRP A 259 14.11 4.97 22.24
CA TRP A 259 14.61 5.42 20.94
C TRP A 259 14.97 6.92 20.98
N VAL A 260 16.04 7.28 20.27
CA VAL A 260 16.63 8.63 20.19
C VAL A 260 16.75 9.29 21.58
N THR A 261 16.17 10.47 21.79
CA THR A 261 16.33 11.32 22.99
C THR A 261 15.51 10.84 24.20
N GLY A 262 15.39 9.52 24.36
CA GLY A 262 14.75 8.89 25.53
C GLY A 262 13.25 8.61 25.36
N THR A 263 12.71 8.67 24.15
CA THR A 263 11.30 8.29 23.91
C THR A 263 11.11 6.79 24.16
N ARG A 264 10.05 6.43 24.91
CA ARG A 264 9.79 5.04 25.29
C ARG A 264 9.38 4.22 24.07
N ARG A 265 10.02 3.05 23.89
CA ARG A 265 9.59 2.05 22.92
C ARG A 265 8.51 1.15 23.53
N PRO A 266 7.53 0.70 22.74
CA PRO A 266 6.66 -0.40 23.15
C PRO A 266 7.48 -1.69 23.31
N ASP A 267 7.07 -2.53 24.27
CA ASP A 267 7.75 -3.80 24.51
C ASP A 267 7.41 -4.83 23.42
N MET A 268 8.17 -5.92 23.39
CA MET A 268 8.00 -6.96 22.39
C MET A 268 7.72 -8.31 23.05
N LEU A 269 6.63 -8.95 22.68
CA LEU A 269 6.37 -10.36 22.92
C LEU A 269 7.31 -11.20 22.05
N ASP A 270 8.07 -12.10 22.67
CA ASP A 270 8.86 -13.09 21.95
C ASP A 270 7.92 -13.91 21.03
N PRO A 271 8.18 -13.99 19.71
CA PRO A 271 7.35 -14.79 18.81
C PRO A 271 7.31 -16.28 19.15
N SER A 272 8.15 -16.74 20.07
CA SER A 272 8.14 -18.09 20.64
C SER A 272 7.11 -18.31 21.73
N ASP A 273 6.54 -17.24 22.27
CA ASP A 273 5.48 -17.32 23.26
C ASP A 273 4.20 -17.95 22.66
N PRO A 274 3.51 -18.85 23.40
CA PRO A 274 2.26 -19.44 22.94
C PRO A 274 1.15 -18.44 22.58
N MET A 275 1.16 -17.22 23.13
CA MET A 275 0.17 -16.18 22.82
C MET A 275 0.42 -15.50 21.47
N PHE A 276 1.65 -15.54 20.94
CA PHE A 276 2.00 -14.86 19.69
C PHE A 276 1.10 -15.23 18.51
N PRO A 277 0.88 -16.52 18.16
CA PRO A 277 0.01 -16.87 17.04
C PRO A 277 -1.44 -16.43 17.22
N ASP A 278 -1.95 -16.40 18.46
CA ASP A 278 -3.32 -15.97 18.75
C ASP A 278 -3.47 -14.46 18.57
N ILE A 279 -2.50 -13.67 19.04
CA ILE A 279 -2.49 -12.21 18.84
C ILE A 279 -2.28 -11.87 17.37
N ALA A 280 -1.35 -12.54 16.69
CA ALA A 280 -1.10 -12.34 15.27
C ALA A 280 -2.37 -12.60 14.44
N ARG A 281 -3.06 -13.72 14.70
CA ARG A 281 -4.35 -14.04 14.08
C ARG A 281 -5.39 -12.96 14.36
N ALA A 282 -5.55 -12.57 15.62
CA ALA A 282 -6.50 -11.53 16.00
C ALA A 282 -6.23 -10.21 15.28
N PHE A 283 -4.96 -9.82 15.17
CA PHE A 283 -4.53 -8.62 14.46
C PHE A 283 -4.92 -8.68 12.98
N MET A 284 -4.63 -9.78 12.29
CA MET A 284 -4.97 -9.94 10.88
C MET A 284 -6.49 -10.06 10.64
N GLU A 285 -7.24 -10.65 11.56
CA GLU A 285 -8.71 -10.65 11.54
C GLU A 285 -9.28 -9.22 11.65
N GLU A 286 -8.75 -8.39 12.56
CA GLU A 286 -9.17 -7.00 12.70
C GLU A 286 -8.81 -6.16 11.46
N GLN A 287 -7.67 -6.44 10.82
CA GLN A 287 -7.35 -5.83 9.53
C GLN A 287 -8.35 -6.22 8.45
N GLN A 288 -8.70 -7.51 8.30
CA GLN A 288 -9.69 -7.95 7.33
C GLN A 288 -11.07 -7.32 7.57
N LYS A 289 -11.48 -7.11 8.83
CA LYS A 289 -12.74 -6.43 9.16
C LYS A 289 -12.76 -4.96 8.72
N ILE A 290 -11.64 -4.26 8.84
CA ILE A 290 -11.54 -2.83 8.46
C ILE A 290 -11.39 -2.68 6.95
N TYR A 291 -10.43 -3.39 6.35
CA TYR A 291 -10.00 -3.17 4.97
C TYR A 291 -10.71 -4.07 3.94
N GLY A 292 -11.37 -5.15 4.40
CA GLY A 292 -11.99 -6.16 3.55
C GLY A 292 -10.99 -7.01 2.76
N GLY A 293 -11.47 -8.13 2.21
CA GLY A 293 -10.73 -9.00 1.30
C GLY A 293 -9.47 -9.66 1.88
N ASP A 294 -8.81 -10.46 1.05
CA ASP A 294 -7.50 -11.02 1.39
C ASP A 294 -6.43 -9.94 1.38
N ILE A 295 -5.48 -10.03 2.32
CA ILE A 295 -4.30 -9.16 2.38
C ILE A 295 -3.12 -9.99 1.92
N LEU A 296 -2.43 -9.56 0.86
CA LEU A 296 -1.36 -10.33 0.23
C LEU A 296 0.05 -9.87 0.63
N TYR A 297 0.20 -8.68 1.20
CA TYR A 297 1.51 -8.12 1.58
C TYR A 297 1.46 -7.54 2.98
N TYR A 298 2.33 -8.02 3.85
CA TYR A 298 2.46 -7.59 5.23
C TYR A 298 3.86 -7.06 5.50
N ALA A 299 3.99 -5.79 5.89
CA ALA A 299 5.24 -5.19 6.32
C ALA A 299 5.46 -5.37 7.83
N ALA A 300 6.57 -5.97 8.23
CA ALA A 300 6.91 -6.20 9.62
C ALA A 300 8.42 -6.09 9.85
N ASP A 301 8.79 -5.11 10.67
CA ASP A 301 10.18 -4.67 10.86
C ASP A 301 10.55 -4.60 12.35
N PRO A 302 10.60 -5.75 13.07
CA PRO A 302 11.08 -5.75 14.44
C PRO A 302 12.53 -5.23 14.51
N PHE A 303 12.86 -4.56 15.60
CA PHE A 303 14.19 -3.98 15.83
C PHE A 303 14.59 -2.86 14.86
N HIS A 304 13.61 -2.18 14.24
CA HIS A 304 13.87 -0.97 13.47
C HIS A 304 14.58 0.08 14.34
N GLU A 305 15.74 0.53 13.87
CA GLU A 305 16.64 1.49 14.53
C GLU A 305 16.96 1.18 16.01
N GLY A 306 17.11 -0.10 16.36
CA GLY A 306 17.55 -0.52 17.68
C GLY A 306 16.60 -1.51 18.34
N GLY A 307 16.32 -1.30 19.63
CA GLY A 307 15.61 -2.29 20.45
C GLY A 307 16.52 -3.43 20.92
N HIS A 308 15.90 -4.45 21.52
CA HIS A 308 16.63 -5.54 22.18
C HIS A 308 16.11 -6.91 21.73
N LEU A 309 17.04 -7.78 21.34
CA LEU A 309 16.74 -9.18 21.06
C LEU A 309 16.45 -9.97 22.35
N GLY A 310 16.93 -9.52 23.51
CA GLY A 310 16.91 -10.35 24.72
C GLY A 310 17.68 -11.66 24.46
N GLY A 311 17.00 -12.79 24.66
CA GLY A 311 17.52 -14.13 24.31
C GLY A 311 17.15 -14.63 22.90
N MET A 312 16.38 -13.85 22.13
CA MET A 312 15.89 -14.24 20.81
C MET A 312 16.99 -14.20 19.75
N LYS A 313 16.85 -15.03 18.71
CA LYS A 313 17.67 -14.94 17.50
C LYS A 313 16.90 -14.26 16.38
N ARG A 314 17.54 -13.32 15.69
CA ARG A 314 16.89 -12.51 14.65
C ARG A 314 16.26 -13.34 13.55
N GLY A 315 16.97 -14.34 13.01
CA GLY A 315 16.41 -15.24 11.99
C GLY A 315 15.17 -16.00 12.46
N GLU A 316 15.18 -16.51 13.70
CA GLU A 316 14.03 -17.23 14.28
C GLU A 316 12.81 -16.31 14.47
N VAL A 317 13.03 -15.05 14.88
CA VAL A 317 11.98 -14.03 14.98
C VAL A 317 11.30 -13.82 13.63
N TYR A 318 12.07 -13.56 12.56
CA TYR A 318 11.51 -13.33 11.23
C TYR A 318 10.81 -14.57 10.66
N GLN A 319 11.33 -15.78 10.93
CA GLN A 319 10.67 -17.04 10.56
C GLN A 319 9.29 -17.14 11.21
N ARG A 320 9.20 -16.94 12.54
CA ARG A 320 7.93 -17.08 13.27
C ARG A 320 6.89 -16.01 12.89
N ILE A 321 7.34 -14.79 12.59
CA ILE A 321 6.47 -13.74 12.03
C ILE A 321 5.88 -14.21 10.70
N GLN A 322 6.72 -14.75 9.81
CA GLN A 322 6.25 -15.26 8.52
C GLN A 322 5.31 -16.45 8.69
N ASP A 323 5.64 -17.39 9.59
CA ASP A 323 4.80 -18.57 9.87
C ASP A 323 3.40 -18.15 10.33
N ALA A 324 3.29 -17.15 11.20
CA ALA A 324 2.00 -16.63 11.64
C ALA A 324 1.22 -15.98 10.49
N ILE A 325 1.87 -15.19 9.64
CA ILE A 325 1.26 -14.59 8.44
C ILE A 325 0.75 -15.67 7.48
N LEU A 326 1.58 -16.69 7.20
CA LEU A 326 1.25 -17.77 6.26
C LEU A 326 0.20 -18.74 6.82
N ALA A 327 0.15 -18.93 8.14
CA ALA A 327 -0.92 -19.68 8.79
C ALA A 327 -2.30 -18.98 8.64
N PHE A 328 -2.32 -17.65 8.54
CA PHE A 328 -3.53 -16.89 8.28
C PHE A 328 -3.86 -16.82 6.78
N ASN A 329 -2.87 -16.53 5.94
CA ASN A 329 -3.01 -16.52 4.48
C ASN A 329 -1.77 -17.14 3.80
N PRO A 330 -1.85 -18.36 3.23
CA PRO A 330 -0.70 -19.04 2.64
C PRO A 330 -0.19 -18.39 1.34
N ARG A 331 -0.92 -17.40 0.80
CA ARG A 331 -0.50 -16.62 -0.38
C ARG A 331 0.21 -15.33 -0.02
N ALA A 332 0.23 -14.95 1.26
CA ALA A 332 0.78 -13.68 1.70
C ALA A 332 2.31 -13.62 1.60
N THR A 333 2.83 -12.41 1.47
CA THR A 333 4.26 -12.11 1.39
C THR A 333 4.66 -11.21 2.55
N LEU A 334 5.73 -11.58 3.24
CA LEU A 334 6.36 -10.74 4.27
C LEU A 334 7.32 -9.74 3.62
N VAL A 335 7.00 -8.46 3.74
CA VAL A 335 7.82 -7.34 3.25
C VAL A 335 8.75 -6.88 4.38
N LYS A 336 10.05 -6.79 4.09
CA LYS A 336 11.11 -6.50 5.09
C LYS A 336 11.95 -5.31 4.64
N GLN A 337 12.05 -4.28 5.46
CA GLN A 337 12.92 -3.13 5.21
C GLN A 337 14.40 -3.48 5.43
N CYS A 338 15.25 -3.09 4.49
CA CYS A 338 16.70 -3.12 4.64
C CYS A 338 17.22 -1.74 5.00
N TRP A 339 17.48 -1.52 6.29
CA TRP A 339 17.90 -0.25 6.85
C TRP A 339 18.91 -0.44 7.98
N GLN A 340 20.01 0.31 7.94
CA GLN A 340 21.05 0.37 8.97
C GLN A 340 21.51 -1.00 9.49
N THR A 341 20.95 -1.47 10.61
CA THR A 341 21.36 -2.69 11.32
C THR A 341 20.78 -3.98 10.72
N SER A 342 20.05 -3.87 9.62
CA SER A 342 19.65 -5.03 8.81
C SER A 342 20.84 -5.92 8.47
N ASN A 343 20.62 -7.23 8.56
CA ASN A 343 21.66 -8.22 8.33
C ASN A 343 21.15 -9.35 7.44
N LYS A 344 22.03 -10.27 7.06
CA LYS A 344 21.67 -11.34 6.14
C LYS A 344 20.65 -12.34 6.72
N GLU A 345 20.74 -12.63 8.02
CA GLU A 345 19.86 -13.59 8.71
C GLU A 345 18.37 -13.24 8.60
N MET A 346 18.01 -11.95 8.63
CA MET A 346 16.61 -11.54 8.53
C MET A 346 16.00 -11.84 7.15
N PHE A 347 16.79 -11.70 6.08
CA PHE A 347 16.33 -11.87 4.71
C PHE A 347 16.38 -13.32 4.26
N ASP A 348 17.28 -14.12 4.84
CA ASP A 348 17.35 -15.57 4.61
C ASP A 348 16.30 -16.36 5.40
N ALA A 349 15.79 -15.80 6.49
CA ALA A 349 14.76 -16.45 7.30
C ALA A 349 13.44 -16.56 6.54
N GLY A 350 12.81 -17.74 6.63
CA GLY A 350 11.52 -17.99 6.03
C GLY A 350 11.56 -18.70 4.68
N ASP A 351 10.36 -18.89 4.14
CA ASP A 351 10.14 -19.15 2.73
C ASP A 351 10.51 -17.89 1.92
N LYS A 352 11.52 -18.05 1.05
CA LYS A 352 12.01 -16.98 0.18
C LYS A 352 10.99 -16.58 -0.88
N GLU A 353 10.12 -17.48 -1.34
CA GLU A 353 9.05 -17.16 -2.29
C GLU A 353 7.91 -16.34 -1.65
N ARG A 354 7.88 -16.29 -0.32
CA ARG A 354 6.92 -15.51 0.48
C ARG A 354 7.59 -14.36 1.24
N SER A 355 8.71 -13.88 0.72
CA SER A 355 9.45 -12.74 1.27
C SER A 355 9.75 -11.72 0.18
N LEU A 356 9.77 -10.43 0.55
CA LEU A 356 10.20 -9.34 -0.31
C LEU A 356 11.06 -8.36 0.48
N ALA A 357 12.33 -8.22 0.10
CA ALA A 357 13.25 -7.27 0.73
C ALA A 357 13.20 -5.90 0.04
N LEU A 358 13.14 -4.82 0.81
CA LEU A 358 13.21 -3.45 0.30
C LEU A 358 14.61 -2.90 0.59
N ASP A 359 15.47 -2.78 -0.43
CA ASP A 359 16.79 -2.12 -0.28
C ASP A 359 16.56 -0.60 -0.23
N LEU A 360 16.24 -0.07 0.97
CA LEU A 360 15.56 1.21 1.09
C LEU A 360 16.34 2.40 0.54
N TRP A 361 17.67 2.38 0.67
CA TRP A 361 18.54 3.48 0.25
C TRP A 361 19.41 3.07 -0.95
N CYS A 362 18.86 2.26 -1.85
CA CYS A 362 19.61 1.67 -2.95
C CYS A 362 20.15 2.74 -3.93
N ASP A 363 19.44 3.86 -4.04
CA ASP A 363 19.80 5.04 -4.83
C ASP A 363 21.03 5.79 -4.31
N LEU A 364 21.58 5.51 -3.11
CA LEU A 364 22.79 6.15 -2.61
C LEU A 364 23.73 5.23 -1.83
N ARG A 365 23.20 4.23 -1.13
CA ARG A 365 23.90 3.28 -0.27
C ARG A 365 23.36 1.86 -0.47
N PRO A 366 23.50 1.27 -1.67
CA PRO A 366 22.95 -0.07 -1.97
C PRO A 366 23.52 -1.14 -1.04
N PHE A 367 22.62 -1.93 -0.44
CA PHE A 367 22.98 -3.05 0.41
C PHE A 367 23.05 -4.38 -0.36
N TRP A 368 22.31 -4.51 -1.46
CA TRP A 368 22.17 -5.78 -2.18
C TRP A 368 23.50 -6.47 -2.52
N LYS A 369 24.57 -5.72 -2.83
CA LYS A 369 25.90 -6.31 -3.09
C LYS A 369 26.49 -7.00 -1.86
N LYS A 370 26.32 -6.40 -0.67
CA LYS A 370 26.74 -7.01 0.60
C LYS A 370 25.85 -8.19 0.99
N ALA A 371 24.60 -8.17 0.55
CA ALA A 371 23.64 -9.26 0.73
C ALA A 371 23.75 -10.36 -0.33
N ASN A 372 24.73 -10.30 -1.25
CA ASN A 372 24.85 -11.21 -2.40
C ASN A 372 23.54 -11.34 -3.21
N GLY A 373 22.92 -10.20 -3.56
CA GLY A 373 21.63 -10.19 -4.26
C GLY A 373 20.50 -10.81 -3.43
N TYR A 374 20.60 -10.71 -2.10
CA TYR A 374 19.68 -11.31 -1.11
C TYR A 374 19.57 -12.84 -1.20
N ASP A 375 20.57 -13.53 -1.75
CA ASP A 375 20.66 -15.01 -1.82
C ASP A 375 19.36 -15.72 -2.22
N GLY A 376 18.67 -15.18 -3.24
CA GLY A 376 17.47 -15.78 -3.79
C GLY A 376 16.16 -15.36 -3.11
N THR A 377 16.20 -14.46 -2.12
CA THR A 377 15.01 -13.73 -1.66
C THR A 377 14.71 -12.60 -2.68
N PRO A 378 13.47 -12.48 -3.19
CA PRO A 378 13.04 -11.34 -4.00
C PRO A 378 13.34 -10.01 -3.33
N TRP A 379 13.80 -9.04 -4.11
CA TRP A 379 14.07 -7.71 -3.58
C TRP A 379 13.74 -6.58 -4.56
N VAL A 380 13.62 -5.39 -3.99
CA VAL A 380 13.18 -4.16 -4.65
C VAL A 380 14.27 -3.11 -4.51
N TRP A 381 14.65 -2.50 -5.63
CA TRP A 381 15.53 -1.33 -5.65
C TRP A 381 14.72 -0.10 -5.23
N CYS A 382 15.03 0.50 -4.08
CA CYS A 382 14.26 1.64 -3.60
C CYS A 382 15.03 2.95 -3.74
N MET A 383 14.30 4.00 -4.10
CA MET A 383 14.77 5.38 -4.10
C MET A 383 14.25 6.09 -2.85
N LEU A 384 15.15 6.41 -1.92
CA LEU A 384 14.82 7.14 -0.70
C LEU A 384 14.74 8.64 -0.98
N PHE A 385 15.77 9.23 -1.60
CA PHE A 385 15.94 10.63 -2.03
C PHE A 385 15.56 11.80 -1.09
N ASN A 386 14.61 11.67 -0.16
CA ASN A 386 14.18 12.70 0.78
C ASN A 386 14.18 12.16 2.21
N PHE A 387 14.71 12.97 3.13
CA PHE A 387 14.70 12.75 4.57
C PHE A 387 13.92 13.87 5.26
N GLY A 388 13.01 13.51 6.16
CA GLY A 388 12.24 14.43 7.00
C GLY A 388 11.25 15.35 6.30
N GLY A 389 11.02 15.20 4.99
CA GLY A 389 10.30 16.20 4.20
C GLY A 389 11.10 17.50 4.02
N ASN A 390 12.42 17.46 4.21
CA ASN A 390 13.27 18.64 4.07
C ASN A 390 13.25 19.16 2.64
N THR A 391 13.18 20.49 2.49
CA THR A 391 13.09 21.15 1.19
C THR A 391 14.46 21.66 0.75
N ALA A 392 14.97 21.09 -0.35
CA ALA A 392 16.17 21.53 -1.03
C ALA A 392 16.05 21.23 -2.53
N LEU A 393 16.77 21.98 -3.38
CA LEU A 393 16.97 21.59 -4.77
C LEU A 393 18.06 20.51 -4.80
N GLU A 394 17.63 19.25 -4.77
CA GLU A 394 18.53 18.09 -4.73
C GLU A 394 18.03 17.01 -5.69
N ALA A 395 18.90 16.57 -6.59
CA ALA A 395 18.73 15.37 -7.40
C ALA A 395 20.07 15.00 -8.06
N ASP A 396 20.44 13.73 -8.01
CA ASP A 396 21.51 13.20 -8.86
C ASP A 396 20.89 12.61 -10.14
N LEU A 397 20.66 13.48 -11.13
CA LEU A 397 19.95 13.12 -12.37
C LEU A 397 20.66 12.00 -13.17
N PRO A 398 22.00 12.00 -13.33
CA PRO A 398 22.71 10.88 -13.96
C PRO A 398 22.43 9.55 -13.27
N ARG A 399 22.47 9.51 -11.93
CA ARG A 399 22.20 8.29 -11.18
C ARG A 399 20.75 7.84 -11.29
N LEU A 400 19.80 8.78 -11.20
CA LEU A 400 18.39 8.48 -11.41
C LEU A 400 18.12 7.86 -12.79
N ALA A 401 18.82 8.32 -13.83
CA ALA A 401 18.69 7.81 -15.19
C ALA A 401 19.42 6.46 -15.41
N GLY A 402 20.46 6.17 -14.62
CA GLY A 402 21.39 5.05 -14.86
C GLY A 402 21.26 3.88 -13.89
N ASP A 403 21.27 4.15 -12.58
CA ASP A 403 21.59 3.17 -11.53
C ASP A 403 20.66 1.94 -11.57
N PHE A 404 19.34 2.16 -11.74
CA PHE A 404 18.40 1.03 -11.80
C PHE A 404 18.59 0.17 -13.04
N ARG A 405 18.85 0.79 -14.21
CA ARG A 405 19.11 0.06 -15.45
C ARG A 405 20.41 -0.73 -15.37
N GLU A 406 21.45 -0.15 -14.78
CA GLU A 406 22.73 -0.84 -14.56
C GLU A 406 22.57 -2.00 -13.59
N THR A 407 21.81 -1.80 -12.51
CA THR A 407 21.48 -2.88 -11.56
C THR A 407 20.68 -4.00 -12.23
N LEU A 408 19.71 -3.68 -13.10
CA LEU A 408 18.99 -4.68 -13.89
C LEU A 408 19.88 -5.44 -14.88
N ALA A 409 21.00 -4.87 -15.32
CA ALA A 409 21.94 -5.54 -16.22
C ALA A 409 22.98 -6.39 -15.46
N ASP A 410 23.20 -6.12 -14.17
CA ASP A 410 24.21 -6.79 -13.36
C ASP A 410 23.84 -8.28 -13.13
N PRO A 411 24.70 -9.25 -13.48
CA PRO A 411 24.42 -10.67 -13.30
C PRO A 411 24.39 -11.10 -11.82
N GLY A 412 25.01 -10.33 -10.91
CA GLY A 412 25.01 -10.57 -9.48
C GLY A 412 23.78 -10.03 -8.75
N ARG A 413 22.85 -9.38 -9.47
CA ARG A 413 21.65 -8.77 -8.85
C ARG A 413 20.71 -9.76 -8.16
N GLY A 414 20.83 -11.06 -8.43
CA GLY A 414 19.90 -12.05 -7.89
C GLY A 414 18.47 -11.80 -8.37
N ARG A 415 17.49 -11.90 -7.46
CA ARG A 415 16.06 -11.72 -7.75
C ARG A 415 15.61 -10.28 -7.56
N LEU A 416 16.16 -9.37 -8.38
CA LEU A 416 15.64 -8.01 -8.48
C LEU A 416 14.28 -8.06 -9.19
N GLU A 417 13.20 -7.93 -8.43
CA GLU A 417 11.82 -8.09 -8.91
C GLU A 417 11.02 -6.78 -8.88
N GLY A 418 11.62 -5.68 -8.42
CA GLY A 418 10.91 -4.40 -8.31
C GLY A 418 11.75 -3.14 -8.23
N VAL A 419 11.04 -2.02 -8.34
CA VAL A 419 11.52 -0.67 -8.04
C VAL A 419 10.53 0.02 -7.09
N ALA A 420 11.00 0.93 -6.22
CA ALA A 420 10.11 1.68 -5.34
C ALA A 420 10.50 3.14 -5.14
N LEU A 421 9.49 3.97 -4.88
CA LEU A 421 9.63 5.33 -4.34
C LEU A 421 9.36 5.26 -2.84
N VAL A 422 10.36 5.49 -1.99
CA VAL A 422 10.22 5.38 -0.53
C VAL A 422 10.70 6.63 0.23
N PRO A 423 10.37 7.86 -0.22
CA PRO A 423 10.82 9.05 0.47
C PRO A 423 10.25 9.16 1.87
N GLU A 424 11.01 9.75 2.80
CA GLU A 424 10.45 10.09 4.10
C GLU A 424 9.36 11.15 3.97
N GLY A 425 9.51 12.12 3.07
CA GLY A 425 8.46 13.07 2.69
C GLY A 425 8.43 13.29 1.18
N SER A 426 7.23 13.34 0.60
CA SER A 426 6.95 13.55 -0.83
C SER A 426 6.29 14.89 -1.10
#